data_AF-A0A358NEC0-F1
#
_entry.id   AF-A0A358NEC0-F1
#
_cell.length_a   1.000
_cell.length_b   1.000
_cell.length_c   1.000
_cell.angle_alpha   90.00
_cell.angle_beta   90.00
_cell.angle_gamma   90.00
#
_symmetry.space_group_name_H-M   'P 1'
#
loop_
_entity.id
_entity.type
_entity.pdbx_description
1 polymer ?
#
loop_
_entity_poly.entity_id
_entity_poly.type
_entity_poly.pdbx_seq_one_letter_code
_entity_poly.pdbx_strand_id
1 'polypeptide(L)'
;MTNSGSIESSFRKQAFPNGYEFVNGVAMHAENGDRFRIPPDVIKKYIRAEQYVELRLDSNRFSMQDHAPEKCYCESCECESNKPILRHEHPASLVSIPPQNVPSRGWGEDFWVRITERDGPYFVGVVDNPLYEARLHGIKQGDEVFFHGDHMLAIHDIHRQEIVLSMEADDLKKLAQWLGSQQQ
;
A
#
# COMPACT_ATOMS: atom_id res chain seq x y z
N MET A 1 18.33 -17.74 23.00
CA MET A 1 18.79 -17.70 21.59
C MET A 1 17.59 -17.99 20.72
N THR A 2 16.80 -16.97 20.41
CA THR A 2 15.60 -17.11 19.57
C THR A 2 16.03 -16.98 18.12
N ASN A 3 15.69 -18.01 17.35
CA ASN A 3 15.99 -18.16 15.93
C ASN A 3 15.11 -17.18 15.13
N SER A 4 15.46 -15.90 15.09
CA SER A 4 14.76 -14.89 14.29
C SER A 4 15.21 -15.04 12.83
N GLY A 5 14.41 -15.69 12.01
CA GLY A 5 14.61 -15.66 10.56
C GLY A 5 14.61 -14.21 10.07
N SER A 6 15.42 -13.90 9.05
CA SER A 6 15.43 -12.56 8.43
C SER A 6 14.03 -12.17 7.94
N ILE A 7 13.67 -10.89 8.04
CA ILE A 7 12.40 -10.32 7.59
C ILE A 7 12.10 -10.72 6.14
N GLU A 8 13.13 -10.79 5.29
CA GLU A 8 13.01 -11.28 3.92
C GLU A 8 12.46 -12.71 3.84
N SER A 9 12.91 -13.60 4.72
CA SER A 9 12.43 -14.98 4.76
C SER A 9 10.97 -15.08 5.20
N SER A 10 10.55 -14.22 6.13
CA SER A 10 9.15 -14.12 6.55
C SER A 10 8.27 -13.56 5.44
N PHE A 11 8.73 -12.50 4.77
CA PHE A 11 8.08 -11.93 3.58
C PHE A 11 7.85 -13.00 2.50
N ARG A 12 8.87 -13.78 2.15
CA ARG A 12 8.77 -14.83 1.13
C ARG A 12 7.84 -16.00 1.50
N LYS A 13 7.57 -16.20 2.79
CA LYS A 13 6.67 -17.26 3.28
C LYS A 13 5.24 -16.77 3.52
N GLN A 14 5.05 -15.46 3.65
CA GLN A 14 3.74 -14.86 3.81
C GLN A 14 2.93 -15.09 2.55
N ALA A 15 1.71 -15.58 2.73
CA ALA A 15 0.76 -15.80 1.65
C ALA A 15 -0.62 -15.39 2.13
N PHE A 16 -1.42 -14.85 1.22
CA PHE A 16 -2.80 -14.48 1.50
C PHE A 16 -3.76 -15.47 0.83
N PRO A 17 -4.90 -15.78 1.46
CA PRO A 17 -5.94 -16.59 0.83
C PRO A 17 -6.44 -16.00 -0.49
N ASN A 18 -7.15 -16.82 -1.26
CA ASN A 18 -7.88 -16.40 -2.46
C ASN A 18 -7.04 -15.70 -3.54
N GLY A 19 -5.74 -15.97 -3.58
CA GLY A 19 -4.82 -15.43 -4.57
C GLY A 19 -4.58 -13.94 -4.43
N TYR A 20 -4.81 -13.38 -3.23
CA TYR A 20 -4.42 -12.01 -2.95
C TYR A 20 -2.91 -11.90 -2.82
N GLU A 21 -2.37 -10.82 -3.35
CA GLU A 21 -0.95 -10.49 -3.29
C GLU A 21 -0.81 -8.97 -3.06
N PHE A 22 0.33 -8.57 -2.51
CA PHE A 22 0.64 -7.15 -2.43
C PHE A 22 0.85 -6.58 -3.84
N VAL A 23 0.25 -5.43 -4.08
CA VAL A 23 0.46 -4.69 -5.32
C VAL A 23 1.88 -4.12 -5.32
N ASN A 24 2.63 -4.42 -6.37
CA ASN A 24 3.92 -3.79 -6.61
C ASN A 24 3.69 -2.39 -7.19
N GLY A 25 3.86 -1.36 -6.36
CA GLY A 25 3.63 0.02 -6.74
C GLY A 25 4.59 0.52 -7.82
N VAL A 26 5.82 0.00 -7.86
CA VAL A 26 6.81 0.34 -8.90
C VAL A 26 6.36 -0.19 -10.26
N ALA A 27 5.92 -1.45 -10.32
CA ALA A 27 5.37 -2.04 -11.54
C ALA A 27 4.11 -1.30 -12.00
N MET A 28 3.18 -1.03 -11.09
CA MET A 28 1.96 -0.28 -11.39
C MET A 28 2.25 1.12 -11.90
N HIS A 29 3.23 1.82 -11.31
CA HIS A 29 3.65 3.13 -11.80
C HIS A 29 4.29 3.05 -13.18
N ALA A 30 5.13 2.05 -13.45
CA ALA A 30 5.73 1.87 -14.77
C ALA A 30 4.67 1.63 -15.87
N GLU A 31 3.60 0.92 -15.54
CA GLU A 31 2.49 0.65 -16.47
C GLU A 31 1.55 1.84 -16.67
N ASN A 32 1.29 2.63 -15.61
CA ASN A 32 0.23 3.64 -15.60
C ASN A 32 0.75 5.10 -15.58
N GLY A 33 2.05 5.29 -15.38
CA GLY A 33 2.70 6.60 -15.27
C GLY A 33 2.07 7.48 -14.19
N ASP A 34 1.81 8.74 -14.53
CA ASP A 34 1.27 9.74 -13.60
C ASP A 34 -0.14 9.44 -13.08
N ARG A 35 -0.84 8.45 -13.68
CA ARG A 35 -2.14 7.99 -13.19
C ARG A 35 -2.03 7.14 -11.93
N PHE A 36 -0.82 6.67 -11.58
CA PHE A 36 -0.55 5.89 -10.38
C PHE A 36 0.75 6.38 -9.76
N ARG A 37 0.69 7.34 -8.83
CA ARG A 37 1.89 7.93 -8.22
C ARG A 37 2.29 7.15 -6.98
N ILE A 38 3.60 6.99 -6.78
CA ILE A 38 4.18 6.36 -5.60
C ILE A 38 5.25 7.27 -4.98
N PRO A 39 5.57 7.11 -3.68
CA PRO A 39 6.68 7.81 -3.07
C PRO A 39 7.99 7.53 -3.82
N PRO A 40 8.84 8.54 -4.08
CA PRO A 40 10.15 8.32 -4.66
C PRO A 40 11.07 7.60 -3.67
N ASP A 41 12.04 6.84 -4.19
CA ASP A 41 12.99 6.06 -3.38
C ASP A 41 13.74 6.89 -2.36
N VAL A 42 14.02 8.16 -2.68
CA VAL A 42 14.68 9.09 -1.76
C VAL A 42 13.87 9.32 -0.49
N ILE A 43 12.52 9.33 -0.57
CA ILE A 43 11.67 9.42 0.63
C ILE A 43 11.63 8.07 1.33
N LYS A 44 11.45 6.96 0.59
CA LYS A 44 11.42 5.60 1.16
C LYS A 44 12.67 5.27 1.99
N LYS A 45 13.83 5.82 1.61
CA LYS A 45 15.09 5.70 2.38
C LYS A 45 14.94 6.13 3.83
N TYR A 46 14.14 7.13 4.13
CA TYR A 46 13.99 7.71 5.47
C TYR A 46 12.82 7.15 6.27
N ILE A 47 12.15 6.11 5.75
CA ILE A 47 11.07 5.44 6.48
C ILE A 47 11.61 4.63 7.65
N ARG A 48 11.00 4.83 8.82
CA ARG A 48 11.40 4.27 10.13
C ARG A 48 10.19 3.68 10.85
N ALA A 49 10.46 3.02 11.98
CA ALA A 49 9.42 2.56 12.90
C ALA A 49 8.52 3.72 13.37
N GLU A 50 7.29 3.37 13.74
CA GLU A 50 6.19 4.29 14.13
C GLU A 50 5.64 5.19 13.01
N GLN A 51 6.15 5.05 11.79
CA GLN A 51 5.60 5.75 10.63
C GLN A 51 4.52 4.93 9.93
N TYR A 52 3.57 5.60 9.28
CA TYR A 52 2.49 4.95 8.55
C TYR A 52 2.71 4.98 7.04
N VAL A 53 2.54 3.84 6.40
CA VAL A 53 2.58 3.66 4.94
C VAL A 53 1.33 2.97 4.44
N GLU A 54 0.92 3.29 3.22
CA GLU A 54 -0.23 2.67 2.57
C GLU A 54 0.25 1.49 1.73
N LEU A 55 -0.42 0.35 1.88
CA LEU A 55 -0.27 -0.84 1.07
C LEU A 55 -1.61 -1.18 0.42
N ARG A 56 -1.56 -1.99 -0.64
CA ARG A 56 -2.75 -2.56 -1.26
C ARG A 56 -2.58 -4.05 -1.45
N LEU A 57 -3.62 -4.80 -1.12
CA LEU A 57 -3.77 -6.18 -1.55
C LEU A 57 -4.74 -6.23 -2.72
N ASP A 58 -4.43 -7.02 -3.73
CA ASP A 58 -5.29 -7.24 -4.89
C ASP A 58 -5.29 -8.72 -5.26
N SER A 59 -6.33 -9.19 -5.95
CA SER A 59 -6.42 -10.56 -6.45
C SER A 59 -6.82 -10.55 -7.92
N ASN A 60 -6.28 -11.50 -8.67
CA ASN A 60 -6.72 -11.73 -10.06
C ASN A 60 -8.12 -12.33 -10.16
N ARG A 61 -8.75 -12.71 -9.04
CA ARG A 61 -10.15 -13.14 -8.99
C ARG A 61 -11.07 -11.95 -8.80
N PHE A 62 -11.77 -11.57 -9.87
CA PHE A 62 -12.80 -10.52 -9.85
C PHE A 62 -14.00 -10.82 -8.95
N SER A 63 -14.21 -12.08 -8.58
CA SER A 63 -15.32 -12.52 -7.74
C SER A 63 -15.09 -13.96 -7.25
N MET A 64 -15.67 -14.29 -6.10
CA MET A 64 -15.80 -15.68 -5.64
C MET A 64 -17.11 -16.35 -6.07
N GLN A 65 -18.00 -15.63 -6.76
CA GLN A 65 -19.29 -16.11 -7.26
C GLN A 65 -19.26 -16.26 -8.79
N ASP A 66 -19.66 -17.44 -9.28
CA ASP A 66 -19.68 -17.83 -10.71
C ASP A 66 -20.59 -16.96 -11.60
N HIS A 67 -21.45 -16.13 -11.01
CA HIS A 67 -22.41 -15.27 -11.73
C HIS A 67 -22.14 -13.77 -11.57
N ALA A 68 -21.03 -13.39 -10.94
CA ALA A 68 -20.67 -11.99 -10.88
C ALA A 68 -20.29 -11.48 -12.29
N PRO A 69 -20.66 -10.23 -12.64
CA PRO A 69 -20.23 -9.61 -13.89
C PRO A 69 -18.70 -9.70 -14.02
N GLU A 70 -18.13 -9.90 -15.21
CA GLU A 70 -16.66 -9.88 -15.41
C GLU A 70 -16.08 -8.46 -15.50
N LYS A 71 -16.95 -7.45 -15.53
CA LYS A 71 -16.61 -6.02 -15.66
C LYS A 71 -17.47 -5.19 -14.74
N CYS A 72 -16.92 -4.09 -14.25
CA CYS A 72 -17.64 -3.05 -13.54
C CYS A 72 -17.41 -1.70 -14.21
N TYR A 73 -18.39 -0.81 -14.12
CA TYR A 73 -18.22 0.56 -14.58
C TYR A 73 -17.53 1.38 -13.49
N CYS A 74 -16.44 2.04 -13.85
CA CYS A 74 -15.67 2.94 -13.00
C CYS A 74 -16.27 4.35 -13.08
N GLU A 75 -16.87 4.85 -12.02
CA GLU A 75 -17.40 6.23 -12.02
C GLU A 75 -16.30 7.29 -12.08
N SER A 76 -15.09 6.99 -11.57
CA SER A 76 -13.96 7.93 -11.59
C SER A 76 -13.27 8.06 -12.94
N CYS A 77 -13.39 7.04 -13.79
CA CYS A 77 -12.71 6.95 -15.08
C CYS A 77 -13.68 6.77 -16.26
N GLU A 78 -14.98 6.78 -15.98
CA GLU A 78 -16.10 6.69 -16.92
C GLU A 78 -15.94 5.57 -17.96
N CYS A 79 -15.47 4.39 -17.52
CA CYS A 79 -15.23 3.27 -18.42
C CYS A 79 -15.58 1.91 -17.79
N GLU A 80 -15.92 0.94 -18.64
CA GLU A 80 -16.01 -0.46 -18.23
C GLU A 80 -14.61 -1.03 -18.01
N SER A 81 -14.35 -1.49 -16.79
CA SER A 81 -13.09 -2.14 -16.44
C SER A 81 -13.35 -3.45 -15.69
N ASN A 82 -12.55 -4.46 -16.01
CA ASN A 82 -12.47 -5.70 -15.24
C ASN A 82 -11.70 -5.52 -13.93
N LYS A 83 -11.04 -4.38 -13.71
CA LYS A 83 -10.38 -3.97 -12.46
C LYS A 83 -10.23 -2.45 -12.47
N PRO A 84 -11.25 -1.68 -12.07
CA PRO A 84 -11.08 -0.23 -12.03
C PRO A 84 -9.94 0.11 -11.07
N ILE A 85 -8.95 0.88 -11.54
CA ILE A 85 -7.96 1.48 -10.64
C ILE A 85 -8.74 2.51 -9.84
N LEU A 86 -9.10 2.14 -8.61
CA LEU A 86 -9.77 3.05 -7.70
C LEU A 86 -8.78 4.18 -7.42
N ARG A 87 -9.17 5.41 -7.72
CA ARG A 87 -8.40 6.57 -7.31
C ARG A 87 -8.60 6.73 -5.82
N HIS A 88 -7.50 6.72 -5.07
CA HIS A 88 -7.55 6.98 -3.65
C HIS A 88 -7.64 8.50 -3.45
N GLU A 89 -8.79 8.99 -2.98
CA GLU A 89 -8.75 10.17 -2.12
C GLU A 89 -8.00 9.70 -0.88
N HIS A 90 -6.76 10.19 -0.69
CA HIS A 90 -5.89 9.87 0.45
C HIS A 90 -6.71 9.50 1.69
N PRO A 91 -6.55 8.29 2.27
CA PRO A 91 -7.36 7.96 3.43
C PRO A 91 -6.94 8.87 4.57
N ALA A 92 -7.79 9.85 4.87
CA ALA A 92 -7.74 10.59 6.11
C ALA A 92 -8.40 9.71 7.15
N SER A 93 -7.63 9.06 8.03
CA SER A 93 -8.04 9.07 9.44
C SER A 93 -6.99 8.55 10.42
N LEU A 94 -6.64 9.39 11.38
CA LEU A 94 -6.10 9.04 12.70
C LEU A 94 -7.22 8.67 13.71
N VAL A 95 -8.44 8.45 13.22
CA VAL A 95 -9.68 8.30 14.01
C VAL A 95 -10.48 7.10 13.52
N SER A 96 -11.11 6.35 14.43
CA SER A 96 -11.99 5.23 14.10
C SER A 96 -13.01 5.62 13.03
N ILE A 97 -12.85 5.04 11.84
CA ILE A 97 -13.81 5.19 10.75
C ILE A 97 -15.01 4.28 11.09
N PRO A 98 -16.25 4.78 11.08
CA PRO A 98 -17.43 3.95 11.29
C PRO A 98 -17.47 2.80 10.29
N PRO A 99 -17.90 1.59 10.67
CA PRO A 99 -18.03 0.47 9.74
C PRO A 99 -18.94 0.85 8.57
N GLN A 100 -18.38 0.92 7.37
CA GLN A 100 -19.15 1.05 6.14
C GLN A 100 -19.66 -0.32 5.68
N ASN A 101 -20.94 -0.40 5.31
CA ASN A 101 -21.50 -1.60 4.69
C ASN A 101 -21.21 -1.58 3.18
N VAL A 102 -19.94 -1.77 2.83
CA VAL A 102 -19.49 -1.83 1.44
C VAL A 102 -19.60 -3.27 0.95
N PRO A 103 -20.26 -3.55 -0.20
CA PRO A 103 -20.26 -4.89 -0.75
C PRO A 103 -18.83 -5.28 -1.13
N SER A 104 -18.31 -6.34 -0.51
CA SER A 104 -17.00 -6.90 -0.85
C SER A 104 -17.08 -7.53 -2.23
N ARG A 105 -16.27 -7.01 -3.15
CA ARG A 105 -16.30 -7.35 -4.58
C ARG A 105 -14.96 -7.86 -5.10
N GLY A 106 -13.95 -8.02 -4.24
CA GLY A 106 -12.65 -8.54 -4.65
C GLY A 106 -11.85 -7.56 -5.50
N TRP A 107 -12.08 -6.26 -5.34
CA TRP A 107 -11.42 -5.21 -6.12
C TRP A 107 -10.02 -4.87 -5.61
N GLY A 108 -9.61 -5.50 -4.51
CA GLY A 108 -8.45 -5.10 -3.74
C GLY A 108 -8.81 -4.06 -2.69
N GLU A 109 -8.01 -4.02 -1.63
CA GLU A 109 -8.21 -3.13 -0.49
C GLU A 109 -6.90 -2.45 -0.13
N ASP A 110 -6.99 -1.13 0.03
CA ASP A 110 -5.90 -0.26 0.46
C ASP A 110 -6.01 -0.04 1.96
N PHE A 111 -4.86 -0.01 2.64
CA PHE A 111 -4.83 0.10 4.08
C PHE A 111 -3.52 0.67 4.60
N TRP A 112 -3.60 1.25 5.79
CA TRP A 112 -2.48 1.79 6.52
C TRP A 112 -1.81 0.73 7.38
N VAL A 113 -0.48 0.76 7.35
CA VAL A 113 0.37 -0.07 8.17
C VAL A 113 1.32 0.82 8.94
N ARG A 114 1.35 0.65 10.27
CA ARG A 114 2.36 1.25 11.14
C ARG A 114 3.61 0.39 11.13
N ILE A 115 4.74 0.95 10.69
CA ILE A 115 6.03 0.25 10.66
C ILE A 115 6.47 -0.08 12.09
N THR A 116 6.88 -1.31 12.31
CA THR A 116 7.48 -1.76 13.58
C THR A 116 8.96 -2.08 13.42
N GLU A 117 9.36 -2.63 12.27
CA GLU A 117 10.75 -3.03 12.00
C GLU A 117 11.12 -2.82 10.53
N ARG A 118 12.41 -2.63 10.26
CA ARG A 118 12.97 -2.54 8.91
C ARG A 118 14.32 -3.25 8.85
N ASP A 119 14.51 -4.08 7.83
CA ASP A 119 15.78 -4.71 7.45
C ASP A 119 16.03 -4.47 5.96
N GLY A 120 16.94 -3.54 5.66
CA GLY A 120 17.23 -3.12 4.28
C GLY A 120 15.96 -2.60 3.56
N PRO A 121 15.51 -3.26 2.49
CA PRO A 121 14.30 -2.88 1.76
C PRO A 121 13.03 -3.60 2.26
N TYR A 122 13.13 -4.47 3.27
CA TYR A 122 12.02 -5.20 3.83
C TYR A 122 11.55 -4.56 5.14
N PHE A 123 10.24 -4.60 5.36
CA PHE A 123 9.55 -3.97 6.47
C PHE A 123 8.61 -4.94 7.15
N VAL A 124 8.45 -4.76 8.46
CA VAL A 124 7.38 -5.31 9.26
C VAL A 124 6.49 -4.16 9.67
N GLY A 125 5.19 -4.37 9.66
CA GLY A 125 4.28 -3.42 10.28
C GLY A 125 2.97 -4.04 10.70
N VAL A 126 2.21 -3.26 11.43
CA VAL A 126 0.91 -3.63 12.00
C VAL A 126 -0.18 -2.85 11.30
N VAL A 127 -1.23 -3.55 10.86
CA VAL A 127 -2.39 -2.94 10.19
C VAL A 127 -3.11 -2.00 11.16
N ASP A 128 -3.28 -0.74 10.76
CA ASP A 128 -3.78 0.31 11.65
C ASP A 128 -5.30 0.50 11.56
N ASN A 129 -5.91 0.24 10.40
CA ASN A 129 -7.34 0.45 10.17
C ASN A 129 -8.14 -0.86 10.03
N PRO A 130 -9.45 -0.86 10.35
CA PRO A 130 -10.36 -1.93 9.99
C PRO A 130 -10.38 -2.18 8.47
N LEU A 131 -10.44 -3.46 8.08
CA LEU A 131 -10.46 -3.93 6.70
C LEU A 131 -11.82 -4.56 6.37
N TYR A 132 -12.42 -4.12 5.28
CA TYR A 132 -13.74 -4.56 4.78
C TYR A 132 -13.66 -5.90 4.06
N GLU A 133 -12.57 -6.15 3.33
CA GLU A 133 -12.34 -7.39 2.59
C GLU A 133 -11.54 -8.42 3.40
N ALA A 134 -11.39 -8.22 4.73
CA ALA A 134 -10.64 -9.10 5.64
C ALA A 134 -10.96 -10.60 5.49
N ARG A 135 -12.22 -10.93 5.15
CA ARG A 135 -12.66 -12.32 4.94
C ARG A 135 -12.11 -12.95 3.66
N LEU A 136 -11.72 -12.14 2.68
CA LEU A 136 -11.18 -12.55 1.40
C LEU A 136 -9.66 -12.68 1.42
N HIS A 137 -8.95 -11.68 1.93
CA HIS A 137 -7.49 -11.69 1.94
C HIS A 137 -6.88 -12.09 3.30
N GLY A 138 -7.71 -12.33 4.32
CA GLY A 138 -7.29 -12.94 5.59
C GLY A 138 -6.54 -12.01 6.56
N ILE A 139 -6.43 -10.72 6.27
CA ILE A 139 -5.77 -9.72 7.14
C ILE A 139 -6.83 -8.91 7.89
N LYS A 140 -6.54 -8.53 9.13
CA LYS A 140 -7.37 -7.67 9.97
C LYS A 140 -6.54 -6.56 10.62
N GLN A 141 -7.22 -5.56 11.16
CA GLN A 141 -6.59 -4.57 12.03
C GLN A 141 -5.83 -5.25 13.17
N GLY A 142 -4.61 -4.79 13.42
CA GLY A 142 -3.72 -5.34 14.44
C GLY A 142 -2.88 -6.53 13.98
N ASP A 143 -3.14 -7.09 12.79
CA ASP A 143 -2.30 -8.15 12.25
C ASP A 143 -0.95 -7.60 11.79
N GLU A 144 0.09 -8.43 11.95
CA GLU A 144 1.43 -8.16 11.46
C GLU A 144 1.56 -8.59 10.00
N VAL A 145 2.20 -7.73 9.19
CA VAL A 145 2.47 -7.99 7.78
C VAL A 145 3.93 -7.69 7.44
N PHE A 146 4.47 -8.50 6.52
CA PHE A 146 5.82 -8.38 5.98
C PHE A 146 5.75 -7.89 4.53
N PHE A 147 6.54 -6.90 4.14
CA PHE A 147 6.49 -6.37 2.78
C PHE A 147 7.82 -5.73 2.33
N HIS A 148 8.04 -5.70 1.02
CA HIS A 148 9.12 -4.94 0.38
C HIS A 148 8.73 -3.48 0.14
N GLY A 149 9.71 -2.55 0.12
CA GLY A 149 9.50 -1.12 -0.14
C GLY A 149 8.85 -0.79 -1.49
N ASP A 150 8.87 -1.71 -2.45
CA ASP A 150 8.17 -1.57 -3.74
C ASP A 150 6.65 -1.63 -3.61
N HIS A 151 6.13 -2.21 -2.53
CA HIS A 151 4.68 -2.28 -2.26
C HIS A 151 4.14 -1.02 -1.58
N MET A 152 5.02 -0.08 -1.17
CA MET A 152 4.58 1.19 -0.55
C MET A 152 3.94 2.09 -1.61
N LEU A 153 2.65 2.35 -1.45
CA LEU A 153 1.87 3.18 -2.37
C LEU A 153 1.78 4.63 -1.93
N ALA A 154 1.79 4.88 -0.62
CA ALA A 154 1.85 6.22 -0.04
C ALA A 154 2.53 6.21 1.33
N ILE A 155 2.88 7.41 1.80
CA ILE A 155 3.38 7.64 3.16
C ILE A 155 2.47 8.68 3.78
N HIS A 156 2.06 8.44 5.03
CA HIS A 156 1.12 9.31 5.70
C HIS A 156 1.70 10.71 5.93
N ASP A 157 0.88 11.73 5.69
CA ASP A 157 1.29 13.13 5.62
C ASP A 157 1.88 13.68 6.92
N ILE A 158 1.48 13.11 8.06
CA ILE A 158 1.99 13.45 9.39
C ILE A 158 3.52 13.29 9.48
N HIS A 159 4.13 12.41 8.68
CA HIS A 159 5.57 12.16 8.71
C HIS A 159 6.35 12.99 7.70
N ARG A 160 5.70 13.73 6.80
CA ARG A 160 6.41 14.45 5.72
C ARG A 160 7.46 15.41 6.26
N GLN A 161 7.10 16.21 7.27
CA GLN A 161 8.04 17.17 7.87
C GLN A 161 9.20 16.47 8.55
N GLU A 162 8.93 15.46 9.38
CA GLU A 162 9.95 14.66 10.06
C GLU A 162 10.92 14.02 9.06
N ILE A 163 10.40 13.40 8.01
CA ILE A 163 11.20 12.76 6.97
C ILE A 163 12.13 13.78 6.31
N VAL A 164 11.60 14.92 5.84
CA VAL A 164 12.38 15.96 5.19
C VAL A 164 13.46 16.52 6.12
N LEU A 165 13.14 16.75 7.40
CA LEU A 165 14.11 17.24 8.39
C LEU A 165 15.21 16.22 8.70
N SER A 166 14.96 14.93 8.50
CA SER A 166 15.95 13.87 8.70
C SER A 166 16.86 13.63 7.49
N MET A 167 16.62 14.30 6.36
CA MET A 167 17.34 14.05 5.12
C MET A 167 18.73 14.67 5.09
N GLU A 168 19.68 13.93 4.54
CA GLU A 168 21.00 14.44 4.18
C GLU A 168 20.91 15.41 2.98
N ALA A 169 21.88 16.32 2.88
CA ALA A 169 21.89 17.37 1.85
C ALA A 169 21.79 16.82 0.41
N ASP A 170 22.48 15.72 0.12
CA ASP A 170 22.44 15.08 -1.21
C ASP A 170 21.05 14.51 -1.53
N ASP A 171 20.35 14.00 -0.52
CA ASP A 171 19.01 13.44 -0.70
C ASP A 171 17.94 14.54 -0.76
N LEU A 172 18.09 15.64 -0.03
CA LEU A 172 17.26 16.84 -0.21
C LEU A 172 17.36 17.36 -1.66
N LYS A 173 18.55 17.35 -2.25
CA LYS A 173 18.74 17.73 -3.66
C LYS A 173 17.98 16.80 -4.61
N LYS A 174 18.05 15.48 -4.40
CA LYS A 174 17.28 14.51 -5.19
C LYS A 174 15.77 14.70 -5.02
N LEU A 175 15.30 14.95 -3.80
CA LEU A 175 13.90 15.23 -3.53
C LEU A 175 13.44 16.51 -4.27
N ALA A 176 14.23 17.58 -4.23
CA ALA A 176 13.93 18.82 -4.94
C ALA A 176 13.90 18.61 -6.47
N GLN A 177 14.83 17.83 -7.02
CA GLN A 177 14.82 17.47 -8.44
C GLN A 177 13.56 16.68 -8.83
N TRP A 178 13.17 15.70 -8.00
CA TRP A 178 11.95 14.93 -8.21
C TRP A 178 10.70 15.82 -8.13
N LEU A 179 10.59 16.69 -7.12
CA LEU A 179 9.47 17.64 -7.02
C LEU A 179 9.39 18.55 -8.25
N GLY A 180 10.53 18.98 -8.78
CA GLY A 180 10.60 19.77 -10.01
C GLY A 180 10.12 19.02 -11.26
N SER A 181 10.31 17.70 -11.34
CA SER A 181 9.81 16.89 -12.46
C SER A 181 8.31 16.57 -12.38
N GLN A 182 7.69 16.74 -11.21
CA GLN A 182 6.24 16.55 -11.02
C GLN A 182 5.38 17.77 -11.39
N GLN A 183 6.01 18.94 -11.63
CA GLN A 183 5.33 20.20 -11.98
C GLN A 183 5.28 20.48 -13.49
N GLN A 184 5.79 19.55 -14.32
CA GLN A 184 5.70 19.60 -15.79
C GLN A 184 4.56 18.70 -16.27
#